data_AF-A0A8H7XHN1-F1
#
_entry.id   AF-A0A8H7XHN1-F1
#
_cell.length_a   1.000
_cell.length_b   1.000
_cell.length_c   1.000
_cell.angle_alpha   90.00
_cell.angle_beta   90.00
_cell.angle_gamma   90.00
#
_symmetry.space_group_name_H-M   'P 1'
#
loop_
_entity.id
_entity.type
_entity.pdbx_description
1 polymer ?
#
loop_
_entity_poly.entity_id
_entity_poly.type
_entity_poly.pdbx_seq_one_letter_code
_entity_poly.pdbx_strand_id
1 'polypeptide(L)'
;MLQKSPTGTWMPSWVPQSTLALSFLLMICSMVQSCTGGYDGSMLNGLNILPSYTDYFKLNAATIGLNTASIFIGGFFGPIFAGVFSDRYGRRPAIFWGSVVTLIGVLVQTAAQNVAMFVVARIVLGFGAAVSGIAGGVYLSETFPSRWRAWGVGLLNDFYYVGALIAAGITLGTGKWDSTWAWRLPSLLQGIFSLLCILILPFIPESPRWLVHQKLFQEARTVVAQTNADGDEMNPIVLVVYKEIIDTIEWEKNEGRTMSPKEMINTPTAWRRFLIGMSPGPFSCIAGNIIASYYLGAELDTAGITSTEQQLKANVVLNVWCLLWALAGTHLQGSH
;
A
#
# COMPACT_ATOMS: atom_id res chain seq x y z
N MET A 1 4.82 28.33 4.91
CA MET A 1 6.07 29.07 4.62
C MET A 1 7.07 28.06 4.09
N LEU A 2 7.74 28.36 2.97
CA LEU A 2 8.65 27.47 2.24
C LEU A 2 10.10 27.85 2.56
N GLN A 3 10.91 26.95 3.12
CA GLN A 3 12.36 27.02 3.16
C GLN A 3 12.83 26.70 1.76
N LYS A 4 13.25 27.76 1.05
CA LYS A 4 13.90 27.63 -0.24
C LYS A 4 15.19 26.84 -0.03
N SER A 5 15.24 25.61 -0.51
CA SER A 5 16.51 24.97 -0.82
C SER A 5 17.26 25.85 -1.83
N PRO A 6 18.60 26.00 -1.73
CA PRO A 6 19.41 26.77 -2.68
C PRO A 6 19.19 26.35 -4.15
N THR A 7 18.72 25.12 -4.40
CA THR A 7 18.50 24.52 -5.72
C THR A 7 17.09 24.68 -6.28
N GLY A 8 16.17 25.34 -5.56
CA GLY A 8 14.82 25.65 -6.08
C GLY A 8 13.83 24.48 -6.04
N THR A 9 14.17 23.37 -5.40
CA THR A 9 13.29 22.21 -5.24
C THR A 9 12.52 22.21 -3.92
N TRP A 10 11.38 21.54 -3.94
CA TRP A 10 10.35 21.56 -2.89
C TRP A 10 10.72 20.68 -1.69
N MET A 11 11.70 21.08 -0.88
CA MET A 11 11.81 20.51 0.47
C MET A 11 10.67 21.08 1.33
N PRO A 12 9.77 20.24 1.87
CA PRO A 12 8.73 20.73 2.75
C PRO A 12 9.38 21.32 4.00
N SER A 13 9.01 22.54 4.36
CA SER A 13 9.57 23.24 5.55
C SER A 13 9.13 22.64 6.88
N TRP A 14 8.24 21.66 6.80
CA TRP A 14 7.65 20.96 7.92
C TRP A 14 8.29 19.58 8.15
N VAL A 15 9.36 19.23 7.41
CA VAL A 15 10.09 17.99 7.67
C VAL A 15 10.84 18.14 9.01
N PRO A 16 10.52 17.31 10.02
CA PRO A 16 11.23 17.36 11.28
C PRO A 16 12.69 16.95 11.08
N GLN A 17 13.61 17.66 11.73
CA GLN A 17 15.04 17.33 11.68
C GLN A 17 15.40 16.10 12.53
N SER A 18 14.53 15.71 13.47
CA SER A 18 14.73 14.52 14.28
C SER A 18 14.49 13.24 13.47
N THR A 19 15.50 12.37 13.50
CA THR A 19 15.50 11.03 12.91
C THR A 19 14.34 10.20 13.42
N LEU A 20 14.03 10.29 14.71
CA LEU A 20 12.98 9.49 15.34
C LEU A 20 11.61 9.95 14.88
N ALA A 21 11.36 11.27 14.86
CA ALA A 21 10.11 11.83 14.37
C ALA A 21 9.90 11.51 12.88
N LEU A 22 10.96 11.62 12.07
CA LEU A 22 10.90 11.30 10.66
C LEU A 22 10.68 9.81 10.41
N SER A 23 11.44 8.93 11.06
CA SER A 23 11.26 7.47 10.97
C SER A 23 9.86 7.05 11.39
N PHE A 24 9.30 7.67 12.42
CA PHE A 24 7.94 7.43 12.86
C PHE A 24 6.90 7.87 11.82
N LEU A 25 7.04 9.05 11.22
CA LEU A 25 6.16 9.52 10.14
C LEU A 25 6.24 8.63 8.90
N LEU A 26 7.44 8.21 8.52
CA LEU A 26 7.67 7.25 7.42
C LEU A 26 6.96 5.94 7.71
N MET A 27 7.10 5.43 8.93
CA MET A 27 6.44 4.19 9.37
C MET A 27 4.92 4.34 9.32
N ILE A 28 4.35 5.43 9.85
CA ILE A 28 2.90 5.68 9.78
C ILE A 28 2.42 5.75 8.33
N CYS A 29 3.13 6.45 7.45
CA CYS A 29 2.73 6.56 6.04
C CYS A 29 2.61 5.19 5.38
N SER A 30 3.59 4.32 5.61
CA SER A 30 3.60 2.97 5.06
C SER A 30 2.59 2.05 5.77
N MET A 31 2.37 2.21 7.08
CA MET A 31 1.34 1.49 7.82
C MET A 31 -0.07 1.82 7.32
N VAL A 32 -0.37 3.11 7.09
CA VAL A 32 -1.66 3.58 6.57
C VAL A 32 -1.96 2.97 5.19
N GLN A 33 -0.92 2.81 4.36
CA GLN A 33 -1.03 2.17 3.07
C GLN A 33 -1.35 0.68 3.18
N SER A 34 -0.63 -0.07 4.02
CA SER A 34 -0.94 -1.47 4.27
C SER A 34 -2.33 -1.67 4.86
N CYS A 35 -2.71 -0.82 5.83
CA CYS A 35 -4.05 -0.82 6.40
C CYS A 35 -5.13 -0.62 5.33
N THR A 36 -4.91 0.27 4.35
CA THR A 36 -5.86 0.51 3.27
C THR A 36 -6.13 -0.78 2.48
N GLY A 37 -5.09 -1.55 2.17
CA GLY A 37 -5.21 -2.83 1.46
C GLY A 37 -5.97 -3.89 2.25
N GLY A 38 -5.66 -4.05 3.55
CA GLY A 38 -6.34 -5.04 4.38
C GLY A 38 -7.77 -4.66 4.72
N TYR A 39 -8.03 -3.37 4.93
CA TYR A 39 -9.37 -2.84 5.12
C TYR A 39 -10.25 -3.18 3.92
N ASP A 40 -9.76 -2.94 2.70
CA ASP A 40 -10.49 -3.19 1.47
C ASP A 40 -10.96 -4.64 1.34
N GLY A 41 -10.03 -5.60 1.53
CA GLY A 41 -10.33 -7.01 1.36
C GLY A 41 -11.32 -7.54 2.39
N SER A 42 -11.11 -7.20 3.67
CA SER A 42 -11.99 -7.64 4.75
C SER A 42 -13.35 -6.94 4.70
N MET A 43 -13.39 -5.67 4.30
CA MET A 43 -14.65 -4.96 4.07
C MET A 43 -15.44 -5.66 2.98
N LEU A 44 -14.86 -5.94 1.81
CA LEU A 44 -15.60 -6.54 0.71
C LEU A 44 -16.14 -7.94 1.08
N ASN A 45 -15.34 -8.75 1.78
CA ASN A 45 -15.82 -10.02 2.34
C ASN A 45 -17.04 -9.80 3.25
N GLY A 46 -16.94 -8.86 4.19
CA GLY A 46 -18.05 -8.49 5.07
C GLY A 46 -19.28 -7.98 4.31
N LEU A 47 -19.11 -7.19 3.26
CA LEU A 47 -20.22 -6.70 2.43
C LEU A 47 -20.93 -7.83 1.70
N ASN A 48 -20.19 -8.81 1.16
CA ASN A 48 -20.77 -9.97 0.49
C ASN A 48 -21.64 -10.84 1.41
N ILE A 49 -21.44 -10.75 2.73
CA ILE A 49 -22.23 -11.43 3.76
C ILE A 49 -23.53 -10.66 4.09
N LEU A 50 -23.61 -9.36 3.80
CA LEU A 50 -24.74 -8.51 4.18
C LEU A 50 -25.92 -8.59 3.18
N PRO A 51 -27.13 -8.97 3.63
CA PRO A 51 -28.32 -8.95 2.78
C PRO A 51 -28.63 -7.56 2.22
N SER A 52 -28.41 -6.51 3.02
CA SER A 52 -28.62 -5.11 2.62
C SER A 52 -27.72 -4.66 1.47
N TYR A 53 -26.63 -5.38 1.18
CA TYR A 53 -25.77 -5.16 0.02
C TYR A 53 -26.16 -6.07 -1.15
N THR A 54 -26.33 -7.37 -0.90
CA THR A 54 -26.67 -8.35 -1.95
C THR A 54 -28.04 -8.08 -2.58
N ASP A 55 -29.04 -7.74 -1.77
CA ASP A 55 -30.42 -7.54 -2.23
C ASP A 55 -30.58 -6.19 -2.92
N TYR A 56 -29.90 -5.15 -2.40
CA TYR A 56 -29.91 -3.81 -3.01
C TYR A 56 -29.40 -3.84 -4.45
N PHE A 57 -28.29 -4.54 -4.67
CA PHE A 57 -27.67 -4.67 -5.99
C PHE A 57 -28.19 -5.86 -6.80
N LYS A 58 -29.07 -6.70 -6.22
CA LYS A 58 -29.58 -7.95 -6.81
C LYS A 58 -28.43 -8.83 -7.32
N LEU A 59 -27.43 -9.03 -6.47
CA LEU A 59 -26.21 -9.74 -6.83
C LEU A 59 -26.47 -11.24 -7.06
N ASN A 60 -25.97 -11.75 -8.18
CA ASN A 60 -25.80 -13.18 -8.43
C ASN A 60 -24.32 -13.57 -8.28
N ALA A 61 -24.03 -14.88 -8.29
CA ALA A 61 -22.66 -15.40 -8.16
C ALA A 61 -21.66 -14.77 -9.16
N ALA A 62 -22.09 -14.53 -10.40
CA ALA A 62 -21.25 -13.90 -11.42
C ALA A 62 -20.91 -12.43 -11.08
N THR A 63 -21.89 -11.66 -10.59
CA THR A 63 -21.68 -10.26 -10.19
C THR A 63 -20.89 -10.12 -8.89
N ILE A 64 -21.02 -11.06 -7.95
CA ILE A 64 -20.17 -11.11 -6.75
C ILE A 64 -18.72 -11.34 -7.19
N GLY A 65 -18.49 -12.34 -8.05
CA GLY A 65 -17.18 -12.61 -8.63
C GLY A 65 -16.60 -11.39 -9.36
N LEU A 66 -17.42 -10.69 -10.16
CA LEU A 66 -17.01 -9.47 -10.85
C LEU A 66 -16.67 -8.33 -9.88
N ASN A 67 -17.47 -8.11 -8.85
CA ASN A 67 -17.22 -7.09 -7.83
C ASN A 67 -15.90 -7.36 -7.09
N THR A 68 -15.62 -8.62 -6.76
CA THR A 68 -14.35 -9.03 -6.16
C THR A 68 -13.17 -8.91 -7.13
N ALA A 69 -13.34 -9.30 -8.39
CA ALA A 69 -12.28 -9.23 -9.40
C ALA A 69 -11.93 -7.80 -9.84
N SER A 70 -12.90 -6.88 -9.78
CA SER A 70 -12.80 -5.52 -10.32
C SER A 70 -11.64 -4.71 -9.76
N ILE A 71 -11.31 -4.87 -8.47
CA ILE A 71 -10.16 -4.18 -7.87
C ILE A 71 -8.83 -4.65 -8.46
N PHE A 72 -8.70 -5.94 -8.77
CA PHE A 72 -7.50 -6.51 -9.37
C PHE A 72 -7.32 -6.05 -10.83
N ILE A 73 -8.42 -5.80 -11.55
CA ILE A 73 -8.37 -5.20 -12.90
C ILE A 73 -7.71 -3.82 -12.82
N GLY A 74 -8.14 -2.96 -11.88
CA GLY A 74 -7.49 -1.67 -11.64
C GLY A 74 -6.04 -1.81 -11.20
N GLY A 75 -5.79 -2.77 -10.31
CA GLY A 75 -4.46 -3.10 -9.79
C GLY A 75 -3.49 -3.63 -10.84
N PHE A 76 -3.95 -4.20 -11.95
CA PHE A 76 -3.09 -4.62 -13.06
C PHE A 76 -2.52 -3.42 -13.83
N PHE A 77 -3.33 -2.38 -14.06
CA PHE A 77 -2.89 -1.18 -14.76
C PHE A 77 -2.05 -0.25 -13.88
N GLY A 78 -2.30 -0.23 -12.57
CA GLY A 78 -1.58 0.60 -11.61
C GLY A 78 -0.05 0.56 -11.74
N PRO A 79 0.62 -0.61 -11.66
CA PRO A 79 2.07 -0.74 -11.73
C PRO A 79 2.71 -0.11 -12.97
N ILE A 80 2.05 -0.24 -14.13
CA ILE A 80 2.54 0.29 -15.40
C ILE A 80 2.66 1.82 -15.34
N PHE A 81 1.65 2.48 -14.77
CA PHE A 81 1.66 3.93 -14.58
C PHE A 81 2.53 4.34 -13.38
N ALA A 82 2.51 3.55 -12.30
CA ALA A 82 3.23 3.84 -11.07
C ALA A 82 4.73 3.97 -11.29
N GLY A 83 5.34 3.03 -12.03
CA GLY A 83 6.79 3.05 -12.30
C GLY A 83 7.20 4.28 -13.11
N VAL A 84 6.54 4.53 -14.24
CA VAL A 84 6.85 5.69 -15.10
C VAL A 84 6.62 7.01 -14.36
N PHE A 85 5.56 7.09 -13.56
CA PHE A 85 5.22 8.29 -12.83
C PHE A 85 6.17 8.54 -11.65
N SER A 86 6.52 7.51 -10.88
CA SER A 86 7.40 7.61 -9.71
C SER A 86 8.85 7.90 -10.07
N ASP A 87 9.32 7.37 -11.21
CA ASP A 87 10.65 7.67 -11.72
C ASP A 87 10.75 9.10 -12.23
N ARG A 88 9.71 9.58 -12.95
CA ARG A 88 9.71 10.92 -13.55
C ARG A 88 9.46 12.04 -12.54
N TYR A 89 8.46 11.88 -11.66
CA TYR A 89 8.00 12.96 -10.78
C TYR A 89 8.38 12.78 -9.32
N GLY A 90 8.91 11.62 -8.93
CA GLY A 90 9.26 11.30 -7.55
C GLY A 90 8.23 10.37 -6.90
N ARG A 91 8.60 9.80 -5.76
CA ARG A 91 7.77 8.82 -5.06
C ARG A 91 6.64 9.55 -4.31
N ARG A 92 6.91 10.71 -3.74
CA ARG A 92 5.92 11.47 -2.94
C ARG A 92 4.72 11.96 -3.79
N PRO A 93 4.89 12.56 -4.99
CA PRO A 93 3.76 12.87 -5.86
C PRO A 93 3.00 11.63 -6.32
N ALA A 94 3.67 10.49 -6.53
CA ALA A 94 3.01 9.24 -6.90
C ALA A 94 2.09 8.73 -5.79
N ILE A 95 2.54 8.79 -4.53
CA ILE A 95 1.70 8.44 -3.37
C ILE A 95 0.53 9.42 -3.26
N PHE A 96 0.77 10.74 -3.39
CA PHE A 96 -0.28 11.76 -3.32
C PHE A 96 -1.40 11.52 -4.34
N TRP A 97 -1.04 11.45 -5.63
CA TRP A 97 -2.02 11.26 -6.70
C TRP A 97 -2.70 9.89 -6.63
N GLY A 98 -1.96 8.84 -6.26
CA GLY A 98 -2.53 7.52 -6.00
C GLY A 98 -3.60 7.58 -4.92
N SER A 99 -3.31 8.20 -3.76
CA SER A 99 -4.26 8.36 -2.66
C SER A 99 -5.46 9.24 -3.02
N VAL A 100 -5.28 10.29 -3.83
CA VAL A 100 -6.40 11.11 -4.34
C VAL A 100 -7.33 10.29 -5.23
N VAL A 101 -6.78 9.48 -6.13
CA VAL A 101 -7.57 8.60 -7.01
C VAL A 101 -8.30 7.53 -6.20
N THR A 102 -7.65 6.94 -5.19
CA THR A 102 -8.30 6.02 -4.24
C THR A 102 -9.45 6.69 -3.51
N LEU A 103 -9.28 7.93 -3.03
CA LEU A 103 -10.34 8.67 -2.34
C LEU A 103 -11.54 8.95 -3.25
N ILE A 104 -11.30 9.30 -4.53
CA ILE A 104 -12.37 9.42 -5.53
C ILE A 104 -13.10 8.08 -5.70
N GLY A 105 -12.36 6.98 -5.84
CA GLY A 105 -12.91 5.63 -5.92
C GLY A 105 -13.82 5.31 -4.73
N VAL A 106 -13.37 5.61 -3.50
CA VAL A 106 -14.14 5.41 -2.27
C VAL A 106 -15.44 6.24 -2.25
N LEU A 107 -15.39 7.51 -2.66
CA LEU A 107 -16.57 8.36 -2.70
C LEU A 107 -17.60 7.85 -3.71
N VAL A 108 -17.15 7.43 -4.90
CA VAL A 108 -18.03 6.85 -5.92
C VAL A 108 -18.59 5.51 -5.47
N GLN A 109 -17.78 4.67 -4.81
CA GLN A 109 -18.20 3.39 -4.25
C GLN A 109 -19.29 3.59 -3.19
N THR A 110 -19.11 4.55 -2.30
CA THR A 110 -20.07 4.90 -1.25
C THR A 110 -21.37 5.44 -1.85
N ALA A 111 -21.27 6.24 -2.91
CA ALA A 111 -22.44 6.82 -3.61
C ALA A 111 -23.08 5.87 -4.63
N ALA A 112 -22.61 4.62 -4.74
CA ALA A 112 -23.05 3.70 -5.77
C ALA A 112 -24.56 3.41 -5.71
N GLN A 113 -25.20 3.51 -6.87
CA GLN A 113 -26.65 3.26 -7.03
C GLN A 113 -26.94 1.99 -7.83
N ASN A 114 -25.96 1.47 -8.57
CA ASN A 114 -26.05 0.25 -9.35
C ASN A 114 -24.71 -0.49 -9.35
N VAL A 115 -24.73 -1.77 -9.76
CA VAL A 115 -23.55 -2.64 -9.77
C VAL A 115 -22.44 -2.09 -10.67
N ALA A 116 -22.80 -1.55 -11.84
CA ALA A 116 -21.80 -1.01 -12.77
C ALA A 116 -21.01 0.16 -12.16
N MET A 117 -21.68 1.07 -11.46
CA MET A 117 -21.06 2.17 -10.74
C MET A 117 -20.14 1.66 -9.62
N PHE A 118 -20.56 0.62 -8.90
CA PHE A 118 -19.73 -0.03 -7.89
C PHE A 118 -18.47 -0.66 -8.52
N VAL A 119 -18.61 -1.45 -9.58
CA VAL A 119 -17.49 -2.08 -10.31
C VAL A 119 -16.50 -1.03 -10.82
N VAL A 120 -16.98 0.05 -11.45
CA VAL A 120 -16.11 1.13 -11.94
C VAL A 120 -15.38 1.80 -10.78
N ALA A 121 -16.08 2.07 -9.67
CA ALA A 121 -15.47 2.64 -8.47
C ALA A 121 -14.34 1.76 -7.94
N ARG A 122 -14.54 0.44 -7.90
CA ARG A 122 -13.54 -0.55 -7.46
C ARG A 122 -12.33 -0.61 -8.39
N ILE A 123 -12.51 -0.49 -9.70
CA ILE A 123 -11.40 -0.40 -10.66
C ILE A 123 -10.57 0.85 -10.40
N VAL A 124 -11.22 2.01 -10.22
CA VAL A 124 -10.54 3.28 -9.92
C VAL A 124 -9.80 3.21 -8.58
N LEU A 125 -10.46 2.65 -7.56
CA LEU A 125 -9.88 2.43 -6.24
C LEU A 125 -8.64 1.53 -6.33
N GLY A 126 -8.74 0.40 -7.02
CA GLY A 126 -7.64 -0.55 -7.23
C GLY A 126 -6.45 0.06 -7.97
N PHE A 127 -6.72 0.90 -8.98
CA PHE A 127 -5.68 1.63 -9.68
C PHE A 127 -4.93 2.60 -8.74
N GLY A 128 -5.64 3.45 -7.99
CA GLY A 128 -5.02 4.39 -7.05
C GLY A 128 -4.28 3.69 -5.91
N ALA A 129 -4.85 2.60 -5.39
CA ALA A 129 -4.26 1.79 -4.33
C ALA A 129 -2.98 1.11 -4.80
N ALA A 130 -2.93 0.60 -6.03
CA ALA A 130 -1.72 0.02 -6.60
C ALA A 130 -0.63 1.08 -6.87
N VAL A 131 -1.00 2.25 -7.42
CA VAL A 131 -0.04 3.33 -7.69
C VAL A 131 0.59 3.82 -6.39
N SER A 132 -0.23 4.16 -5.40
CA SER A 132 0.28 4.57 -4.10
C SER A 132 1.08 3.43 -3.47
N GLY A 133 0.55 2.20 -3.47
CA GLY A 133 1.12 0.98 -2.88
C GLY A 133 2.57 0.74 -3.30
N ILE A 134 2.80 0.74 -4.61
CA ILE A 134 4.11 0.50 -5.19
C ILE A 134 5.06 1.66 -4.88
N ALA A 135 4.59 2.89 -5.04
CA ALA A 135 5.41 4.07 -4.74
C ALA A 135 5.82 4.12 -3.26
N GLY A 136 4.91 3.79 -2.34
CA GLY A 136 5.17 3.78 -0.91
C GLY A 136 6.08 2.65 -0.45
N GLY A 137 5.96 1.44 -1.03
CA GLY A 137 6.88 0.34 -0.77
C GLY A 137 8.31 0.65 -1.22
N VAL A 138 8.48 1.19 -2.43
CA VAL A 138 9.77 1.66 -2.93
C VAL A 138 10.31 2.77 -2.05
N TYR A 139 9.47 3.77 -1.74
CA TYR A 139 9.84 4.89 -0.90
C TYR A 139 10.35 4.47 0.48
N LEU A 140 9.69 3.49 1.12
CA LEU A 140 10.16 2.94 2.39
C LEU A 140 11.53 2.27 2.23
N SER A 141 11.70 1.42 1.21
CA SER A 141 12.96 0.69 1.00
C SER A 141 14.16 1.63 0.77
N GLU A 142 13.93 2.79 0.17
CA GLU A 142 14.96 3.78 -0.18
C GLU A 142 15.27 4.76 0.96
N THR A 143 14.30 5.03 1.85
CA THR A 143 14.39 6.10 2.86
C THR A 143 14.64 5.56 4.27
N PHE A 144 14.18 4.34 4.57
CA PHE A 144 14.29 3.80 5.93
C PHE A 144 15.74 3.43 6.30
N PRO A 145 16.19 3.69 7.53
CA PRO A 145 17.53 3.31 7.99
C PRO A 145 17.79 1.82 7.84
N SER A 146 18.97 1.45 7.32
CA SER A 146 19.33 0.05 7.02
C SER A 146 19.17 -0.88 8.22
N ARG A 147 19.49 -0.41 9.43
CA ARG A 147 19.39 -1.17 10.68
C ARG A 147 17.97 -1.66 11.01
N TRP A 148 16.95 -0.89 10.68
CA TRP A 148 15.56 -1.19 11.04
C TRP A 148 14.69 -1.57 9.84
N ARG A 149 15.27 -1.59 8.64
CA ARG A 149 14.53 -1.79 7.39
C ARG A 149 13.80 -3.12 7.34
N ALA A 150 14.45 -4.23 7.73
CA ALA A 150 13.83 -5.55 7.72
C ALA A 150 12.63 -5.63 8.69
N TRP A 151 12.81 -5.12 9.90
CA TRP A 151 11.75 -5.08 10.91
C TRP A 151 10.60 -4.14 10.50
N GLY A 152 10.91 -2.97 9.94
CA GLY A 152 9.93 -2.02 9.42
C GLY A 152 9.10 -2.58 8.25
N VAL A 153 9.73 -3.34 7.35
CA VAL A 153 9.02 -4.04 6.26
C VAL A 153 8.11 -5.16 6.80
N GLY A 154 8.54 -5.91 7.82
CA GLY A 154 7.69 -6.90 8.48
C GLY A 154 6.44 -6.26 9.11
N LEU A 155 6.63 -5.15 9.84
CA LEU A 155 5.52 -4.37 10.40
C LEU A 155 4.53 -3.91 9.33
N LEU A 156 4.98 -3.54 8.13
CA LEU A 156 4.04 -3.19 7.05
C LEU A 156 3.03 -4.30 6.77
N ASN A 157 3.49 -5.54 6.75
CA ASN A 157 2.61 -6.67 6.49
C ASN A 157 1.64 -6.89 7.66
N ASP A 158 2.08 -6.65 8.90
CA ASP A 158 1.22 -6.77 10.09
C ASP A 158 0.06 -5.76 10.06
N PHE A 159 0.34 -4.53 9.62
CA PHE A 159 -0.68 -3.47 9.52
C PHE A 159 -1.75 -3.73 8.45
N TYR A 160 -1.52 -4.63 7.50
CA TYR A 160 -2.58 -5.15 6.63
C TYR A 160 -3.69 -5.77 7.48
N TYR A 161 -3.35 -6.70 8.39
CA TYR A 161 -4.33 -7.37 9.23
C TYR A 161 -4.99 -6.44 10.25
N VAL A 162 -4.29 -5.38 10.70
CA VAL A 162 -4.89 -4.32 11.52
C VAL A 162 -6.01 -3.61 10.75
N GLY A 163 -5.76 -3.23 9.48
CA GLY A 163 -6.78 -2.64 8.62
C GLY A 163 -7.96 -3.59 8.39
N ALA A 164 -7.66 -4.87 8.16
CA ALA A 164 -8.65 -5.91 7.97
C ALA A 164 -9.53 -6.14 9.21
N LEU A 165 -8.95 -6.06 10.41
CA LEU A 165 -9.66 -6.16 11.68
C LEU A 165 -10.59 -4.96 11.92
N ILE A 166 -10.13 -3.75 11.61
CA ILE A 166 -10.94 -2.52 11.69
C ILE A 166 -12.16 -2.64 10.76
N ALA A 167 -11.95 -3.07 9.51
CA ALA A 167 -13.04 -3.29 8.55
C ALA A 167 -14.02 -4.37 9.02
N ALA A 168 -13.53 -5.51 9.53
CA ALA A 168 -14.37 -6.59 10.04
C ALA A 168 -15.21 -6.11 11.23
N GLY A 169 -14.62 -5.36 12.17
CA GLY A 169 -15.31 -4.80 13.33
C GLY A 169 -16.37 -3.77 12.95
N ILE A 170 -16.07 -2.86 12.02
CA ILE A 170 -17.05 -1.90 11.50
C ILE A 170 -18.20 -2.63 10.81
N THR A 171 -17.90 -3.60 9.96
CA THR A 171 -18.93 -4.36 9.23
C THR A 171 -19.79 -5.22 10.15
N LEU A 172 -19.20 -5.78 11.21
CA LEU A 172 -19.96 -6.46 12.28
C LEU A 172 -20.90 -5.49 13.00
N GLY A 173 -20.46 -4.26 13.28
CA GLY A 173 -21.27 -3.22 13.92
C GLY A 173 -22.42 -2.72 13.04
N THR A 174 -22.16 -2.52 11.74
CA THR A 174 -23.16 -2.05 10.78
C THR A 174 -24.05 -3.16 10.25
N GLY A 175 -23.67 -4.42 10.42
CA GLY A 175 -24.41 -5.56 9.87
C GLY A 175 -25.79 -5.80 10.45
N LYS A 176 -26.12 -5.16 11.58
CA LYS A 176 -27.48 -5.17 12.17
C LYS A 176 -28.40 -4.08 11.62
N TRP A 177 -27.90 -3.24 10.71
CA TRP A 177 -28.68 -2.13 10.16
C TRP A 177 -29.45 -2.58 8.92
N ASP A 178 -30.75 -2.36 8.91
CA ASP A 178 -31.61 -2.65 7.75
C ASP A 178 -31.52 -1.59 6.63
N SER A 179 -30.66 -0.57 6.81
CA SER A 179 -30.48 0.53 5.85
C SER A 179 -29.33 0.25 4.89
N THR A 180 -29.35 0.89 3.72
CA THR A 180 -28.21 0.90 2.77
C THR A 180 -26.93 1.48 3.38
N TRP A 181 -27.03 2.23 4.48
CA TRP A 181 -25.89 2.66 5.27
C TRP A 181 -25.07 1.52 5.87
N ALA A 182 -25.63 0.31 5.98
CA ALA A 182 -24.92 -0.87 6.47
C ALA A 182 -23.64 -1.17 5.67
N TRP A 183 -23.67 -0.95 4.34
CA TRP A 183 -22.53 -1.16 3.44
C TRP A 183 -21.87 0.14 2.97
N ARG A 184 -22.61 1.25 2.94
CA ARG A 184 -22.06 2.57 2.58
C ARG A 184 -21.13 3.13 3.65
N LEU A 185 -21.43 2.95 4.94
CA LEU A 185 -20.58 3.46 6.02
C LEU A 185 -19.20 2.76 6.05
N PRO A 186 -19.10 1.40 6.02
CA PRO A 186 -17.80 0.74 5.89
C PRO A 186 -17.02 1.22 4.66
N SER A 187 -17.70 1.38 3.51
CA SER A 187 -17.10 1.89 2.28
C SER A 187 -16.53 3.30 2.47
N LEU A 188 -17.27 4.20 3.10
CA LEU A 188 -16.84 5.58 3.34
C LEU A 188 -15.63 5.67 4.27
N LEU A 189 -15.64 4.88 5.35
CA LEU A 189 -14.57 4.87 6.36
C LEU A 189 -13.24 4.38 5.79
N GLN A 190 -13.24 3.61 4.69
CA GLN A 190 -12.03 3.28 3.94
C GLN A 190 -11.23 4.52 3.52
N GLY A 191 -11.92 5.61 3.17
CA GLY A 191 -11.32 6.85 2.69
C GLY A 191 -10.48 7.58 3.75
N ILE A 192 -10.69 7.27 5.03
CA ILE A 192 -9.92 7.87 6.14
C ILE A 192 -8.43 7.55 5.99
N PHE A 193 -8.08 6.32 5.59
CA PHE A 193 -6.67 5.95 5.42
C PHE A 193 -6.02 6.72 4.26
N SER A 194 -6.72 6.84 3.12
CA SER A 194 -6.22 7.66 2.00
C SER A 194 -6.08 9.13 2.38
N LEU A 195 -7.02 9.67 3.17
CA LEU A 195 -6.95 11.04 3.67
C LEU A 195 -5.76 11.23 4.63
N LEU A 196 -5.54 10.30 5.56
CA LEU A 196 -4.40 10.33 6.47
C LEU A 196 -3.07 10.30 5.71
N CYS A 197 -2.97 9.49 4.67
CA CYS A 197 -1.79 9.46 3.80
C CYS A 197 -1.54 10.85 3.17
N ILE A 198 -2.58 11.47 2.59
CA ILE A 198 -2.51 12.82 2.01
C ILE A 198 -2.07 13.86 3.05
N LEU A 199 -2.55 13.78 4.28
CA LEU A 199 -2.21 14.71 5.36
C LEU A 199 -0.78 14.54 5.89
N ILE A 200 -0.22 13.34 5.83
CA ILE A 200 1.12 13.03 6.31
C ILE A 200 2.19 13.38 5.27
N LEU A 201 1.89 13.26 3.97
CA LEU A 201 2.84 13.53 2.88
C LEU A 201 3.56 14.90 2.94
N PRO A 202 2.94 16.01 3.38
CA PRO A 202 3.63 17.28 3.60
C PRO A 202 4.78 17.25 4.62
N PHE A 203 4.81 16.28 5.53
CA PHE A 203 5.80 16.18 6.61
C PHE A 203 6.94 15.19 6.30
N ILE A 204 6.93 14.62 5.09
CA ILE A 204 7.82 13.54 4.67
C ILE A 204 8.70 14.04 3.49
N PRO A 205 10.02 13.78 3.50
CA PRO A 205 10.93 14.18 2.44
C PRO A 205 10.76 13.31 1.18
N GLU A 206 11.32 13.73 0.06
CA GLU A 206 11.37 12.85 -1.13
C GLU A 206 12.50 11.81 -0.99
N SER A 207 12.43 10.72 -1.76
CA SER A 207 13.43 9.65 -1.71
C SER A 207 14.84 10.18 -2.02
N PRO A 208 15.86 9.86 -1.18
CA PRO A 208 17.23 10.29 -1.43
C PRO A 208 17.79 9.72 -2.73
N ARG A 209 17.41 8.49 -3.12
CA ARG A 209 17.82 7.88 -4.40
C ARG A 209 17.25 8.65 -5.60
N TRP A 210 15.98 9.05 -5.53
CA TRP A 210 15.37 9.85 -6.59
C TRP A 210 16.02 11.23 -6.72
N LEU A 211 16.32 11.88 -5.58
CA LEU A 211 17.01 13.17 -5.57
C LEU A 211 18.39 13.08 -6.24
N VAL A 212 19.19 12.04 -5.95
CA VAL A 212 20.47 11.81 -6.64
C VAL A 212 20.27 11.55 -8.13
N HIS A 213 19.26 10.76 -8.51
CA HIS A 213 18.93 10.52 -9.92
C HIS A 213 18.58 11.81 -10.68
N GLN A 214 17.89 12.76 -10.02
CA GLN A 214 17.60 14.09 -10.56
C GLN A 214 18.77 15.09 -10.45
N LYS A 215 19.97 14.63 -10.03
CA LYS A 215 21.18 15.44 -9.81
C LYS A 215 21.04 16.49 -8.69
N LEU A 216 20.12 16.28 -7.75
CA LEU A 216 19.89 17.11 -6.57
C LEU A 216 20.70 16.59 -5.38
N PHE A 217 22.03 16.65 -5.53
CA PHE A 217 23.00 16.07 -4.61
C PHE A 217 22.93 16.64 -3.18
N GLN A 218 22.81 17.96 -3.04
CA GLN A 218 22.76 18.60 -1.73
C GLN A 218 21.50 18.20 -0.95
N GLU A 219 20.35 18.17 -1.60
CA GLU A 219 19.08 17.78 -0.98
C GLU A 219 19.08 16.30 -0.60
N ALA A 220 19.62 15.44 -1.45
CA ALA A 220 19.79 14.03 -1.14
C ALA A 220 20.64 13.85 0.13
N ARG A 221 21.74 14.59 0.28
CA ARG A 221 22.57 14.54 1.49
C ARG A 221 21.81 15.01 2.73
N THR A 222 21.05 16.10 2.64
CA THR A 222 20.22 16.60 3.74
C THR A 222 19.16 15.57 4.16
N VAL A 223 18.49 14.91 3.21
CA VAL A 223 17.49 13.86 3.51
C VAL A 223 18.14 12.64 4.18
N VAL A 224 19.32 12.21 3.70
CA VAL A 224 20.07 11.12 4.35
C VAL A 224 20.49 11.51 5.77
N ALA A 225 20.88 12.77 5.99
CA ALA A 225 21.22 13.29 7.31
C ALA A 225 20.01 13.32 8.26
N GLN A 226 18.86 13.77 7.78
CA GLN A 226 17.61 13.79 8.56
C GLN A 226 17.11 12.38 8.92
N THR A 227 17.37 11.40 8.07
CA THR A 227 16.93 10.01 8.28
C THR A 227 17.88 9.16 9.11
N ASN A 228 19.17 9.53 9.24
CA ASN A 228 20.16 8.68 9.90
C ASN A 228 20.96 9.36 11.02
N ALA A 229 20.99 10.70 11.08
CA ALA A 229 21.88 11.44 12.00
C ALA A 229 21.30 12.77 12.51
N ASP A 230 19.97 12.86 12.67
CA ASP A 230 19.27 14.05 13.22
C ASP A 230 19.58 15.36 12.47
N GLY A 231 19.89 15.25 11.17
CA GLY A 231 20.26 16.40 10.33
C GLY A 231 21.75 16.74 10.30
N ASP A 232 22.62 15.99 10.99
CA ASP A 232 24.07 16.18 10.90
C ASP A 232 24.64 15.62 9.58
N GLU A 233 24.87 16.51 8.61
CA GLU A 233 25.42 16.17 7.31
C GLU A 233 26.88 15.68 7.37
N MET A 234 27.61 15.93 8.46
CA MET A 234 29.03 15.58 8.61
C MET A 234 29.22 14.25 9.33
N ASN A 235 28.13 13.63 9.80
CA ASN A 235 28.20 12.33 10.46
C ASN A 235 28.79 11.26 9.51
N PRO A 236 29.76 10.44 9.95
CA PRO A 236 30.35 9.38 9.13
C PRO A 236 29.34 8.43 8.49
N ILE A 237 28.24 8.11 9.18
CA ILE A 237 27.19 7.22 8.67
C ILE A 237 26.51 7.84 7.44
N VAL A 238 26.22 9.15 7.50
CA VAL A 238 25.56 9.89 6.41
C VAL A 238 26.46 9.92 5.18
N LEU A 239 27.76 10.17 5.36
CA LEU A 239 28.72 10.18 4.26
C LEU A 239 28.84 8.82 3.58
N VAL A 240 28.84 7.74 4.36
CA VAL A 240 28.89 6.36 3.83
C VAL A 240 27.62 6.04 3.05
N VAL A 241 26.43 6.24 3.64
CA VAL A 241 25.15 5.94 2.99
C VAL A 241 24.95 6.80 1.73
N TYR A 242 25.28 8.08 1.81
CA TYR A 242 25.18 8.98 0.67
C TYR A 242 26.11 8.57 -0.48
N LYS A 243 27.36 8.19 -0.16
CA LYS A 243 28.31 7.71 -1.15
C LYS A 243 27.87 6.38 -1.78
N GLU A 244 27.36 5.45 -0.97
CA GLU A 244 26.82 4.17 -1.45
C GLU A 244 25.68 4.39 -2.47
N ILE A 245 24.79 5.35 -2.21
CA ILE A 245 23.71 5.72 -3.15
C ILE A 245 24.28 6.26 -4.47
N ILE A 246 25.27 7.15 -4.42
CA ILE A 246 25.90 7.70 -5.63
C ILE A 246 26.62 6.60 -6.42
N ASP A 247 27.48 5.83 -5.75
CA ASP A 247 28.28 4.78 -6.39
C ASP A 247 27.36 3.75 -7.07
N THR A 248 26.23 3.41 -6.43
CA THR A 248 25.20 2.52 -7.01
C THR A 248 24.57 3.11 -8.27
N ILE A 249 24.16 4.37 -8.25
CA ILE A 249 23.50 5.04 -9.39
C ILE A 249 24.49 5.26 -10.55
N GLU A 250 25.74 5.63 -10.24
CA GLU A 250 26.80 5.77 -11.24
C GLU A 250 27.13 4.43 -11.89
N TRP A 251 27.22 3.36 -11.09
CA TRP A 251 27.38 2.01 -11.62
C TRP A 251 26.20 1.59 -12.50
N GLU A 252 24.96 1.82 -12.09
CA GLU A 252 23.75 1.55 -12.89
C GLU A 252 23.76 2.31 -14.23
N LYS A 253 24.22 3.56 -14.23
CA LYS A 253 24.32 4.42 -15.42
C LYS A 253 25.47 4.00 -16.35
N ASN A 254 26.63 3.66 -15.78
CA ASN A 254 27.83 3.24 -16.54
C ASN A 254 27.66 1.84 -17.14
N GLU A 255 26.92 0.95 -16.49
CA GLU A 255 26.53 -0.34 -17.07
C GLU A 255 25.38 -0.24 -18.08
N GLY A 256 24.83 0.96 -18.34
CA GLY A 256 23.77 1.18 -19.33
C GLY A 256 22.45 0.50 -18.99
N ARG A 257 22.18 0.19 -17.71
CA ARG A 257 21.01 -0.59 -17.28
C ARG A 257 19.73 0.21 -17.12
N THR A 258 19.42 1.12 -18.04
CA THR A 258 18.01 1.44 -18.31
C THR A 258 17.43 0.26 -19.08
N MET A 259 17.27 -0.90 -18.44
CA MET A 259 16.91 -2.13 -19.12
C MET A 259 15.59 -1.91 -19.87
N SER A 260 15.68 -1.81 -21.20
CA SER A 260 14.50 -1.83 -22.04
C SER A 260 13.78 -3.15 -21.79
N PRO A 261 12.43 -3.20 -21.75
CA PRO A 261 11.69 -4.45 -21.59
C PRO A 261 12.12 -5.54 -22.60
N LYS A 262 12.64 -5.13 -23.77
CA LYS A 262 13.21 -6.04 -24.77
C LYS A 262 14.58 -6.62 -24.39
N GLU A 263 15.46 -5.83 -23.77
CA GLU A 263 16.79 -6.28 -23.33
C GLU A 263 16.70 -7.25 -22.15
N MET A 264 15.67 -7.09 -21.32
CA MET A 264 15.39 -7.98 -20.19
C MET A 264 15.09 -9.42 -20.60
N ILE A 265 14.40 -9.60 -21.74
CA ILE A 265 14.07 -10.93 -22.28
C ILE A 265 15.28 -11.53 -23.02
N ASN A 266 16.07 -10.70 -23.69
CA ASN A 266 17.18 -11.16 -24.52
C ASN A 266 18.44 -11.56 -23.72
N THR A 267 18.58 -11.07 -22.48
CA THR A 267 19.75 -11.36 -21.64
C THR A 267 19.44 -12.50 -20.66
N PRO A 268 20.12 -13.66 -20.73
CA PRO A 268 19.82 -14.82 -19.87
C PRO A 268 19.89 -14.52 -18.37
N THR A 269 20.82 -13.68 -17.94
CA THR A 269 20.95 -13.27 -16.53
C THR A 269 19.81 -12.35 -16.09
N ALA A 270 19.40 -11.41 -16.94
CA ALA A 270 18.28 -10.52 -16.66
C ALA A 270 16.96 -11.30 -16.63
N TRP A 271 16.78 -12.24 -17.56
CA TRP A 271 15.61 -13.12 -17.59
C TRP A 271 15.50 -13.99 -16.35
N ARG A 272 16.61 -14.59 -15.87
CA ARG A 272 16.63 -15.35 -14.60
C ARG A 272 16.26 -14.47 -13.40
N ARG A 273 16.83 -13.26 -13.31
CA ARG A 273 16.50 -12.30 -12.24
C ARG A 273 15.03 -11.88 -12.31
N PHE A 274 14.51 -11.65 -13.51
CA PHE A 274 13.11 -11.32 -13.75
C PHE A 274 12.19 -12.47 -13.31
N LEU A 275 12.49 -13.72 -13.70
CA LEU A 275 11.71 -14.88 -13.28
C LEU A 275 11.72 -15.07 -11.75
N ILE A 276 12.88 -14.90 -11.11
CA ILE A 276 12.99 -14.97 -9.64
C ILE A 276 12.14 -13.86 -9.01
N GLY A 277 12.22 -12.62 -9.50
CA GLY A 277 11.45 -11.49 -8.98
C GLY A 277 9.94 -11.59 -9.26
N MET A 278 9.54 -12.23 -10.36
CA MET A 278 8.15 -12.47 -10.72
C MET A 278 7.54 -13.62 -9.92
N SER A 279 8.34 -14.61 -9.52
CA SER A 279 7.86 -15.83 -8.87
C SER A 279 7.01 -15.63 -7.59
N PRO A 280 7.29 -14.67 -6.67
CA PRO A 280 6.53 -14.54 -5.42
C PRO A 280 5.06 -14.23 -5.64
N GLY A 281 4.72 -13.49 -6.71
CA GLY A 281 3.35 -13.13 -7.05
C GLY A 281 2.48 -14.37 -7.30
N PRO A 282 2.73 -15.17 -8.36
CA PRO A 282 1.95 -16.37 -8.65
C PRO A 282 1.95 -17.39 -7.50
N PHE A 283 3.10 -17.63 -6.84
CA PHE A 283 3.14 -18.57 -5.72
C PHE A 283 2.30 -18.11 -4.53
N SER A 284 2.28 -16.81 -4.23
CA SER A 284 1.40 -16.27 -3.17
C SER A 284 -0.08 -16.39 -3.51
N CYS A 285 -0.46 -16.23 -4.79
CA CYS A 285 -1.85 -16.37 -5.23
C CYS A 285 -2.33 -17.82 -5.25
N ILE A 286 -1.47 -18.76 -5.65
CA ILE A 286 -1.79 -20.21 -5.70
C ILE A 286 -2.03 -20.78 -4.30
N ALA A 287 -1.41 -20.21 -3.27
CA ALA A 287 -1.66 -20.59 -1.88
C ALA A 287 -3.12 -20.40 -1.43
N GLY A 288 -3.96 -19.70 -2.22
CA GLY A 288 -5.41 -19.60 -1.98
C GLY A 288 -5.82 -18.57 -0.92
N ASN A 289 -4.87 -17.79 -0.39
CA ASN A 289 -5.15 -16.80 0.66
C ASN A 289 -6.23 -15.78 0.27
N ILE A 290 -6.21 -15.32 -0.99
CA ILE A 290 -7.21 -14.37 -1.50
C ILE A 290 -8.61 -14.99 -1.56
N ILE A 291 -8.73 -16.28 -1.90
CA ILE A 291 -10.03 -16.95 -1.98
C ILE A 291 -10.62 -17.07 -0.57
N ALA A 292 -9.85 -17.60 0.38
CA ALA A 292 -10.26 -17.74 1.77
C ALA A 292 -10.64 -16.39 2.42
N SER A 293 -9.91 -15.32 2.08
CA SER A 293 -10.14 -14.00 2.68
C SER A 293 -11.37 -13.27 2.10
N TYR A 294 -11.67 -13.43 0.80
CA TYR A 294 -12.74 -12.69 0.11
C TYR A 294 -14.07 -13.46 0.00
N TYR A 295 -14.03 -14.78 0.14
CA TYR A 295 -15.19 -15.67 0.01
C TYR A 295 -15.51 -16.46 1.29
N LEU A 296 -14.96 -16.04 2.44
CA LEU A 296 -15.19 -16.70 3.73
C LEU A 296 -16.68 -16.91 4.03
N GLY A 297 -17.54 -15.93 3.71
CA GLY A 297 -18.98 -16.04 3.89
C GLY A 297 -19.57 -17.26 3.16
N ALA A 298 -19.23 -17.42 1.87
CA ALA A 298 -19.69 -18.55 1.07
C ALA A 298 -19.11 -19.90 1.56
N GLU A 299 -17.85 -19.91 2.00
CA GLU A 299 -17.23 -21.12 2.59
C GLU A 299 -17.97 -21.56 3.87
N LEU A 300 -18.31 -20.60 4.74
CA LEU A 300 -19.05 -20.86 5.97
C LEU A 300 -20.51 -21.29 5.71
N ASP A 301 -21.16 -20.72 4.70
CA ASP A 301 -22.48 -21.19 4.23
C ASP A 301 -22.42 -22.67 3.81
N THR A 302 -21.39 -23.04 3.06
CA THR A 302 -21.19 -24.42 2.60
C THR A 302 -20.92 -25.37 3.78
N ALA A 303 -20.33 -24.87 4.85
CA ALA A 303 -20.11 -25.59 6.11
C ALA A 303 -21.36 -25.66 7.02
N GLY A 304 -22.47 -25.01 6.63
CA GLY A 304 -23.74 -25.01 7.37
C GLY A 304 -23.91 -23.86 8.37
N ILE A 305 -23.00 -22.87 8.39
CA ILE A 305 -23.10 -21.67 9.22
C ILE A 305 -23.73 -20.56 8.38
N THR A 306 -25.06 -20.44 8.43
CA THR A 306 -25.83 -19.48 7.59
C THR A 306 -26.19 -18.18 8.29
N SER A 307 -25.87 -18.03 9.57
CA SER A 307 -26.16 -16.81 10.33
C SER A 307 -25.15 -15.71 10.00
N THR A 308 -25.62 -14.59 9.45
CA THR A 308 -24.84 -13.38 9.15
C THR A 308 -23.99 -12.92 10.35
N GLU A 309 -24.56 -12.93 11.57
CA GLU A 309 -23.81 -12.52 12.77
C GLU A 309 -22.67 -13.49 13.10
N GLN A 310 -22.86 -14.81 12.89
CA GLN A 310 -21.83 -15.80 13.13
C GLN A 310 -20.72 -15.71 12.08
N GLN A 311 -21.06 -15.49 10.81
CA GLN A 311 -20.09 -15.31 9.73
C GLN A 311 -19.24 -14.05 9.91
N LEU A 312 -19.86 -12.91 10.28
CA LEU A 312 -19.12 -11.67 10.55
C LEU A 312 -18.21 -11.82 11.78
N LYS A 313 -18.64 -12.54 12.83
CA LYS A 313 -17.76 -12.87 13.97
C LYS A 313 -16.60 -13.76 13.56
N ALA A 314 -16.84 -14.76 12.70
CA ALA A 314 -15.78 -15.62 12.18
C ALA A 314 -14.74 -14.81 11.37
N ASN A 315 -15.17 -13.83 10.57
CA ASN A 315 -14.27 -12.92 9.87
C ASN A 315 -13.38 -12.11 10.83
N VAL A 316 -13.92 -11.63 11.96
CA VAL A 316 -13.12 -10.96 13.00
C VAL A 316 -12.08 -11.92 13.58
N VAL A 317 -12.49 -13.14 13.97
CA VAL A 317 -11.59 -14.14 14.57
C VAL A 317 -10.46 -14.52 13.60
N LEU A 318 -10.77 -14.71 12.31
CA LEU A 318 -9.78 -15.01 11.28
C LEU A 318 -8.71 -13.92 11.20
N ASN A 319 -9.11 -12.65 11.16
CA ASN A 319 -8.17 -11.54 11.08
C ASN A 319 -7.31 -11.39 12.35
N VAL A 320 -7.88 -11.65 13.54
CA VAL A 320 -7.10 -11.72 14.79
C VAL A 320 -6.07 -12.84 14.73
N TRP A 321 -6.46 -14.02 14.27
CA TRP A 321 -5.56 -15.16 14.14
C TRP A 321 -4.42 -14.87 13.17
N CYS A 322 -4.73 -14.33 11.99
CA CYS A 322 -3.71 -13.94 11.01
C CYS A 322 -2.77 -12.85 11.54
N LEU A 323 -3.27 -11.87 12.28
CA LEU A 323 -2.45 -10.82 12.90
C LEU A 323 -1.45 -11.42 13.90
N LEU A 324 -1.87 -12.38 14.73
CA LEU A 324 -0.97 -13.03 15.70
C LEU A 324 0.19 -13.76 14.99
N TRP A 325 -0.09 -14.48 13.91
CA TRP A 325 0.94 -15.16 13.12
C TRP A 325 1.83 -14.20 12.34
N ALA A 326 1.27 -13.10 11.83
CA ALA A 326 2.04 -12.07 11.16
C ALA A 326 3.06 -11.43 12.12
N LEU A 327 2.61 -11.03 13.32
CA LEU A 327 3.48 -10.51 14.38
C LEU A 327 4.56 -11.52 14.79
N ALA A 328 4.21 -12.80 14.95
CA ALA A 328 5.18 -13.85 15.25
C ALA A 328 6.24 -13.98 14.15
N GLY A 329 5.84 -13.88 12.87
CA GLY A 329 6.74 -13.86 11.73
C GLY A 329 7.69 -12.67 11.73
N THR A 330 7.17 -11.45 11.96
CA THR A 330 7.96 -10.22 12.07
C THR A 330 8.98 -10.31 13.21
N HIS A 331 8.60 -10.89 14.35
CA HIS A 331 9.52 -11.11 15.48
C HIS A 331 10.67 -12.06 15.14
N LEU A 332 10.40 -13.16 14.44
CA LEU A 332 11.44 -14.08 13.99
C LEU A 332 12.42 -13.41 13.02
N GLN A 333 11.92 -12.56 12.13
CA GLN A 333 12.75 -11.84 11.16
C GLN A 333 13.65 -10.78 11.81
N GLY A 334 13.22 -10.19 12.94
CA GLY A 334 14.03 -9.23 13.70
C GLY A 334 15.10 -9.85 14.60
N SER A 335 15.11 -11.19 14.76
CA SER A 335 16.08 -11.90 15.61
C SER A 335 17.35 -12.37 14.89
N HIS A 336 17.47 -12.10 13.59
CA HIS A 336 18.62 -12.42 12.73
C HIS A 336 19.28 -11.17 12.17
#